data_AF-A0A8J7U7F9-F1
#
_entry.id   AF-A0A8J7U7F9-F1
#
_cell.length_a   1.000
_cell.length_b   1.000
_cell.length_c   1.000
_cell.angle_alpha   90.00
_cell.angle_beta   90.00
_cell.angle_gamma   90.00
#
_symmetry.space_group_name_H-M   'P 1'
#
loop_
_entity.id
_entity.type
_entity.pdbx_description
1 polymer ?
#
loop_
_entity_poly.entity_id
_entity_poly.type
_entity_poly.pdbx_seq_one_letter_code
_entity_poly.pdbx_strand_id
1 'polypeptide(L)'
;MPAAPEVINGNAVICAGDTNVVFTVPTVATATGYSWSVPDDAVITGGQGTHEITVTFGAAGGPVSVAAENACGPGQAFSLDVALLPDVTVDVGPATLLVCPGDPVTLIASIADVKDLNYQWFKDEVLLEGEAEGSLRLAGIDLAQEGAYHCTVTAPRGTFVSTATNLTIDALQRVSLTPRDQIARTEPLIFDLRLAFSFQNMRVAWTATPATTLIEDGPRVTMDPPPTETTLLEMVLSDDTTGNQATDFVWILVAANTGFEDYNDDGCSNTQDLWDLAQFWNQDFAGDPSGDGKITVLDFLFVRMTDPTPCP
;
A
#
# COMPACT_ATOMS: atom_id res chain seq x y z
N MET A 1 -14.83 -59.02 -19.49
CA MET A 1 -13.78 -58.01 -19.23
C MET A 1 -13.53 -57.96 -17.72
N PRO A 2 -12.32 -57.59 -17.26
CA PRO A 2 -12.01 -57.45 -15.83
C PRO A 2 -12.90 -56.41 -15.14
N ALA A 3 -13.02 -56.51 -13.82
CA ALA A 3 -13.67 -55.48 -13.01
C ALA A 3 -12.83 -54.18 -13.02
N ALA A 4 -13.47 -53.05 -12.79
CA ALA A 4 -12.76 -51.79 -12.58
C ALA A 4 -11.84 -51.90 -11.35
N PRO A 5 -10.64 -51.28 -11.37
CA PRO A 5 -9.85 -51.06 -10.17
C PRO A 5 -10.68 -50.31 -9.11
N GLU A 6 -10.49 -50.64 -7.83
CA GLU A 6 -11.26 -50.02 -6.74
C GLU A 6 -10.69 -48.67 -6.28
N VAL A 7 -9.38 -48.48 -6.45
CA VAL A 7 -8.65 -47.30 -6.01
C VAL A 7 -7.40 -47.10 -6.86
N ILE A 8 -7.03 -45.84 -7.10
CA ILE A 8 -5.70 -45.44 -7.56
C ILE A 8 -4.98 -44.83 -6.37
N ASN A 9 -3.89 -45.45 -5.93
CA ASN A 9 -3.01 -44.90 -4.91
C ASN A 9 -1.94 -44.06 -5.61
N GLY A 10 -1.80 -42.81 -5.18
CA GLY A 10 -0.80 -41.88 -5.69
C GLY A 10 -1.11 -40.46 -5.22
N ASN A 11 -0.23 -39.53 -5.53
CA ASN A 11 -0.40 -38.15 -5.12
C ASN A 11 -1.48 -37.46 -5.99
N ALA A 12 -2.61 -37.09 -5.38
CA ALA A 12 -3.72 -36.44 -6.08
C ALA A 12 -3.53 -34.93 -6.28
N VAL A 13 -2.39 -34.37 -5.85
CA VAL A 13 -2.08 -32.94 -6.08
C VAL A 13 -0.60 -32.78 -6.42
N ILE A 14 -0.30 -32.20 -7.58
CA ILE A 14 1.06 -32.11 -8.16
C ILE A 14 1.48 -30.65 -8.35
N CYS A 15 2.80 -30.42 -8.46
CA CYS A 15 3.38 -29.15 -8.89
C CYS A 15 3.67 -29.17 -10.40
N ALA A 16 3.77 -27.99 -11.02
CA ALA A 16 4.15 -27.89 -12.41
C ALA A 16 5.55 -28.50 -12.64
N GLY A 17 5.67 -29.46 -13.57
CA GLY A 17 6.94 -30.12 -13.89
C GLY A 17 7.32 -31.29 -12.98
N ASP A 18 6.43 -31.75 -12.08
CA ASP A 18 6.71 -32.89 -11.19
C ASP A 18 7.13 -34.13 -12.00
N THR A 19 8.27 -34.72 -11.65
CA THR A 19 8.80 -35.94 -12.26
C THR A 19 8.74 -37.12 -11.30
N ASN A 20 8.76 -38.34 -11.84
CA ASN A 20 8.80 -39.57 -11.06
C ASN A 20 7.58 -39.77 -10.12
N VAL A 21 6.41 -39.23 -10.47
CA VAL A 21 5.19 -39.40 -9.68
C VAL A 21 4.63 -40.80 -9.93
N VAL A 22 4.52 -41.61 -8.87
CA VAL A 22 4.08 -43.00 -8.97
C VAL A 22 2.59 -43.12 -8.67
N PHE A 23 1.86 -43.83 -9.55
CA PHE A 23 0.49 -44.27 -9.31
C PHE A 23 0.41 -45.78 -9.36
N THR A 24 -0.34 -46.38 -8.44
CA THR A 24 -0.53 -47.83 -8.34
C THR A 24 -1.99 -48.18 -8.16
N VAL A 25 -2.36 -49.37 -8.63
CA VAL A 25 -3.63 -50.01 -8.29
C VAL A 25 -3.38 -51.40 -7.71
N PRO A 26 -4.25 -51.90 -6.81
CA PRO A 26 -4.24 -53.32 -6.46
C PRO A 26 -4.40 -54.21 -7.70
N THR A 27 -3.75 -55.37 -7.69
CA THR A 27 -3.87 -56.33 -8.80
C THR A 27 -5.30 -56.86 -8.91
N VAL A 28 -5.87 -56.87 -10.12
CA VAL A 28 -7.23 -57.37 -10.39
C VAL A 28 -7.13 -58.82 -10.86
N ALA A 29 -7.80 -59.74 -10.16
CA ALA A 29 -7.59 -61.19 -10.30
C ALA A 29 -7.75 -61.77 -11.73
N THR A 30 -8.52 -61.12 -12.60
CA THR A 30 -8.75 -61.56 -14.00
C THR A 30 -8.04 -60.71 -15.04
N ALA A 31 -7.22 -59.75 -14.61
CA ALA A 31 -6.45 -58.88 -15.47
C ALA A 31 -5.13 -59.54 -15.91
N THR A 32 -4.78 -59.36 -17.17
CA THR A 32 -3.48 -59.73 -17.73
C THR A 32 -2.65 -58.51 -18.13
N GLY A 33 -3.20 -57.30 -17.99
CA GLY A 33 -2.56 -56.02 -18.28
C GLY A 33 -3.43 -54.86 -17.82
N TYR A 34 -2.90 -53.64 -17.98
CA TYR A 34 -3.55 -52.40 -17.60
C TYR A 34 -3.31 -51.32 -18.65
N SER A 35 -4.36 -50.57 -19.00
CA SER A 35 -4.22 -49.36 -19.82
C SER A 35 -4.38 -48.13 -18.95
N TRP A 36 -3.31 -47.35 -18.89
CA TRP A 36 -3.29 -46.06 -18.20
C TRP A 36 -3.42 -44.90 -19.19
N SER A 37 -4.17 -43.88 -18.78
CA SER A 37 -4.18 -42.56 -19.41
C SER A 37 -3.92 -41.48 -18.37
N VAL A 38 -3.20 -40.44 -18.78
CA VAL A 38 -2.85 -39.27 -17.97
C VAL A 38 -3.33 -38.01 -18.69
N PRO A 39 -3.38 -36.83 -18.04
CA PRO A 39 -3.74 -35.57 -18.69
C PRO A 39 -2.86 -35.25 -19.89
N ASP A 40 -3.36 -34.44 -20.83
CA ASP A 40 -2.66 -34.12 -22.09
C ASP A 40 -1.25 -33.53 -21.89
N ASP A 41 -1.06 -32.78 -20.81
CA ASP A 41 0.21 -32.15 -20.45
C ASP A 41 1.10 -33.05 -19.57
N ALA A 42 0.75 -34.33 -19.40
CA ALA A 42 1.50 -35.31 -18.63
C ALA A 42 1.98 -36.47 -19.52
N VAL A 43 3.09 -37.10 -19.12
CA VAL A 43 3.70 -38.20 -19.86
C VAL A 43 3.99 -39.36 -18.91
N ILE A 44 3.52 -40.56 -19.29
CA ILE A 44 3.91 -41.80 -18.62
C ILE A 44 5.35 -42.13 -19.03
N THR A 45 6.27 -42.13 -18.06
CA THR A 45 7.71 -42.38 -18.25
C THR A 45 8.10 -43.84 -17.98
N GLY A 46 7.24 -44.61 -17.31
CA GLY A 46 7.47 -46.03 -17.05
C GLY A 46 6.21 -46.76 -16.58
N GLY A 47 6.23 -48.09 -16.69
CA GLY A 47 5.20 -48.97 -16.10
C GLY A 47 3.91 -49.16 -16.90
N GLN A 48 3.77 -48.55 -18.09
CA GLN A 48 2.60 -48.76 -18.94
C GLN A 48 2.38 -50.26 -19.22
N GLY A 49 1.12 -50.71 -19.15
CA GLY A 49 0.77 -52.14 -19.23
C GLY A 49 0.74 -52.85 -17.88
N THR A 50 1.23 -52.24 -16.80
CA THR A 50 1.35 -52.86 -15.47
C THR A 50 0.43 -52.20 -14.44
N HIS A 51 0.33 -52.77 -13.23
CA HIS A 51 -0.50 -52.20 -12.15
C HIS A 51 0.12 -50.95 -11.50
N GLU A 52 1.26 -50.47 -12.01
CA GLU A 52 2.02 -49.33 -11.52
C GLU A 52 2.54 -48.51 -12.70
N ILE A 53 2.43 -47.18 -12.62
CA ILE A 53 3.03 -46.26 -13.59
C ILE A 53 3.83 -45.18 -12.90
N THR A 54 4.80 -44.64 -13.64
CA THR A 54 5.54 -43.44 -13.27
C THR A 54 5.24 -42.34 -14.28
N VAL A 55 4.87 -41.15 -13.80
CA VAL A 55 4.37 -40.03 -14.60
C VAL A 55 5.24 -38.80 -14.36
N THR A 56 5.47 -38.04 -15.43
CA THR A 56 5.94 -36.65 -15.37
C THR A 56 4.80 -35.73 -15.77
N PHE A 57 4.46 -34.76 -14.94
CA PHE A 57 3.41 -33.77 -15.20
C PHE A 57 3.99 -32.47 -15.75
N GLY A 58 3.27 -31.81 -16.64
CA GLY A 58 3.53 -30.45 -17.09
C GLY A 58 2.93 -29.43 -16.12
N ALA A 59 2.35 -28.36 -16.65
CA ALA A 59 1.73 -27.25 -15.92
C ALA A 59 0.19 -27.35 -15.84
N ALA A 60 -0.41 -28.51 -16.10
CA ALA A 60 -1.84 -28.75 -15.94
C ALA A 60 -2.15 -30.03 -15.15
N GLY A 61 -3.14 -29.96 -14.27
CA GLY A 61 -3.75 -31.12 -13.63
C GLY A 61 -4.80 -31.79 -14.53
N GLY A 62 -5.36 -32.90 -14.07
CA GLY A 62 -6.42 -33.62 -14.76
C GLY A 62 -6.55 -35.07 -14.30
N PRO A 63 -7.41 -35.87 -14.96
CA PRO A 63 -7.65 -37.25 -14.56
C PRO A 63 -6.46 -38.16 -14.91
N VAL A 64 -6.03 -38.94 -13.92
CA VAL A 64 -5.25 -40.17 -14.14
C VAL A 64 -6.22 -41.34 -14.09
N SER A 65 -6.34 -42.07 -15.20
CA SER A 65 -7.28 -43.17 -15.33
C SER A 65 -6.60 -44.49 -15.63
N VAL A 66 -7.18 -45.58 -15.13
CA VAL A 66 -6.71 -46.95 -15.44
C VAL A 66 -7.87 -47.90 -15.66
N ALA A 67 -7.76 -48.71 -16.70
CA ALA A 67 -8.60 -49.87 -16.93
C ALA A 67 -7.78 -51.16 -16.86
N ALA A 68 -8.29 -52.16 -16.14
CA ALA A 68 -7.72 -53.50 -16.14
C ALA A 68 -8.16 -54.25 -17.41
N GLU A 69 -7.25 -54.97 -18.06
CA GLU A 69 -7.49 -55.60 -19.37
C GLU A 69 -7.21 -57.10 -19.37
N ASN A 70 -7.94 -57.83 -20.21
CA ASN A 70 -7.60 -59.21 -20.55
C ASN A 70 -7.96 -59.55 -22.00
N ALA A 71 -7.86 -60.83 -22.38
CA ALA A 71 -8.16 -61.28 -23.74
C ALA A 71 -9.60 -60.96 -24.22
N CYS A 72 -10.53 -60.65 -23.32
CA CYS A 72 -11.88 -60.22 -23.68
C CYS A 72 -12.01 -58.70 -23.89
N GLY A 73 -10.95 -57.91 -23.68
CA GLY A 73 -10.92 -56.45 -23.78
C GLY A 73 -10.74 -55.71 -22.45
N PRO A 74 -10.67 -54.37 -22.48
CA PRO A 74 -10.51 -53.52 -21.30
C PRO A 74 -11.76 -53.49 -20.43
N GLY A 75 -11.62 -53.52 -19.11
CA GLY A 75 -12.71 -53.28 -18.17
C GLY A 75 -13.15 -51.81 -18.13
N GLN A 76 -14.05 -51.48 -17.21
CA GLN A 76 -14.37 -50.09 -16.91
C GLN A 76 -13.17 -49.39 -16.26
N ALA A 77 -12.90 -48.16 -16.69
CA ALA A 77 -11.82 -47.35 -16.11
C ALA A 77 -12.22 -46.76 -14.75
N PHE A 78 -11.24 -46.67 -13.84
CA PHE A 78 -11.32 -45.86 -12.64
C PHE A 78 -10.45 -44.62 -12.84
N SER A 79 -10.91 -43.45 -12.35
CA SER A 79 -10.20 -42.18 -12.49
C SER A 79 -9.94 -41.55 -11.14
N LEU A 80 -8.73 -41.00 -10.98
CA LEU A 80 -8.34 -40.12 -9.90
C LEU A 80 -8.06 -38.73 -10.49
N ASP A 81 -8.81 -37.72 -10.06
CA ASP A 81 -8.55 -36.34 -10.47
C ASP A 81 -7.33 -35.80 -9.73
N VAL A 82 -6.29 -35.43 -10.48
CA VAL A 82 -5.05 -34.86 -9.97
C VAL A 82 -5.09 -33.35 -10.15
N ALA A 83 -5.04 -32.58 -9.06
CA ALA A 83 -5.05 -31.13 -9.11
C ALA A 83 -3.63 -30.55 -9.25
N LEU A 84 -3.49 -29.48 -10.03
CA LEU A 84 -2.28 -28.66 -10.01
C LEU A 84 -2.34 -27.74 -8.78
N LEU A 85 -1.25 -27.67 -8.02
CA LEU A 85 -1.09 -26.62 -7.01
C LEU A 85 -1.05 -25.25 -7.70
N PRO A 86 -1.89 -24.27 -7.28
CA PRO A 86 -1.79 -22.93 -7.81
C PRO A 86 -0.40 -22.34 -7.54
N ASP A 87 0.09 -21.51 -8.48
CA ASP A 87 1.25 -20.67 -8.24
C ASP A 87 1.06 -19.85 -6.97
N VAL A 88 2.15 -19.64 -6.23
CA VAL A 88 2.14 -18.83 -5.01
C VAL A 88 1.91 -17.37 -5.40
N THR A 89 0.66 -16.93 -5.32
CA THR A 89 0.32 -15.51 -5.40
C THR A 89 0.40 -14.91 -4.01
N VAL A 90 1.50 -14.21 -3.73
CA VAL A 90 1.60 -13.36 -2.55
C VAL A 90 0.97 -12.01 -2.89
N ASP A 91 -0.23 -11.79 -2.37
CA ASP A 91 -0.87 -10.47 -2.36
C ASP A 91 -0.36 -9.70 -1.13
N VAL A 92 0.79 -9.06 -1.33
CA VAL A 92 1.44 -8.16 -0.37
C VAL A 92 0.77 -6.78 -0.33
N GLY A 93 -0.40 -6.60 -0.94
CA GLY A 93 -1.07 -5.30 -1.08
C GLY A 93 -0.62 -4.54 -2.33
N PRO A 94 -1.06 -3.27 -2.51
CA PRO A 94 -0.76 -2.50 -3.71
C PRO A 94 0.76 -2.31 -3.89
N ALA A 95 1.22 -2.34 -5.14
CA ALA A 95 2.63 -2.16 -5.53
C ALA A 95 3.25 -0.81 -5.09
N THR A 96 2.41 0.10 -4.62
CA THR A 96 2.74 1.38 -4.01
C THR A 96 1.69 1.62 -2.92
N LEU A 97 2.06 1.48 -1.65
CA LEU A 97 1.16 1.76 -0.54
C LEU A 97 1.52 3.13 0.05
N LEU A 98 0.68 4.11 -0.19
CA LEU A 98 0.77 5.45 0.38
C LEU A 98 0.29 5.43 1.85
N VAL A 99 1.20 5.59 2.81
CA VAL A 99 0.90 5.47 4.25
C VAL A 99 1.40 6.69 4.99
N CYS A 100 0.58 7.25 5.89
CA CYS A 100 1.04 8.30 6.79
C CYS A 100 2.05 7.72 7.79
N PRO A 101 3.19 8.37 8.07
CA PRO A 101 4.11 7.87 9.07
C PRO A 101 3.40 7.66 10.42
N GLY A 102 3.68 6.55 11.09
CA GLY A 102 2.98 6.13 12.31
C GLY A 102 1.80 5.17 12.10
N ASP A 103 1.19 5.11 10.91
CA ASP A 103 0.14 4.13 10.63
C ASP A 103 0.72 2.70 10.53
N PRO A 104 -0.01 1.66 10.95
CA PRO A 104 0.43 0.29 10.79
C PRO A 104 0.17 -0.22 9.37
N VAL A 105 1.12 -0.97 8.82
CA VAL A 105 0.98 -1.70 7.55
C VAL A 105 1.04 -3.19 7.83
N THR A 106 0.22 -3.97 7.13
CA THR A 106 0.27 -5.44 7.20
C THR A 106 0.43 -6.00 5.80
N LEU A 107 1.53 -6.71 5.59
CA LEU A 107 1.80 -7.49 4.38
C LEU A 107 1.35 -8.94 4.62
N ILE A 108 0.79 -9.59 3.61
CA ILE A 108 0.26 -10.95 3.73
C ILE A 108 0.88 -11.85 2.65
N ALA A 109 1.30 -13.05 3.04
CA ALA A 109 1.74 -14.12 2.15
C ALA A 109 0.89 -15.36 2.40
N SER A 110 0.38 -15.96 1.32
CA SER A 110 -0.40 -17.19 1.40
C SER A 110 -0.28 -17.99 0.11
N ILE A 111 -0.51 -19.30 0.21
CA ILE A 111 -0.73 -20.18 -0.94
C ILE A 111 -2.18 -20.65 -0.84
N ALA A 112 -2.97 -20.37 -1.87
CA ALA A 112 -4.38 -20.76 -1.90
C ALA A 112 -4.54 -22.27 -1.65
N ASP A 113 -5.46 -22.62 -0.75
CA ASP A 113 -5.84 -24.00 -0.42
C ASP A 113 -4.71 -24.88 0.17
N VAL A 114 -3.59 -24.30 0.61
CA VAL A 114 -2.51 -25.02 1.31
C VAL A 114 -2.46 -24.66 2.79
N LYS A 115 -2.29 -25.69 3.63
CA LYS A 115 -2.12 -25.57 5.08
C LYS A 115 -0.70 -25.95 5.50
N ASP A 116 -0.37 -25.71 6.77
CA ASP A 116 0.92 -26.06 7.37
C ASP A 116 2.11 -25.43 6.63
N LEU A 117 2.00 -24.12 6.39
CA LEU A 117 3.00 -23.31 5.71
C LEU A 117 3.96 -22.68 6.74
N ASN A 118 5.25 -22.69 6.41
CA ASN A 118 6.27 -21.90 7.11
C ASN A 118 6.62 -20.68 6.28
N TYR A 119 6.82 -19.54 6.92
CA TYR A 119 7.11 -18.28 6.25
C TYR A 119 8.47 -17.75 6.68
N GLN A 120 9.07 -16.94 5.82
CA GLN A 120 10.25 -16.16 6.14
C GLN A 120 10.26 -14.88 5.30
N TRP A 121 10.21 -13.73 5.96
CA TRP A 121 10.19 -12.42 5.30
C TRP A 121 11.58 -11.84 5.09
N PHE A 122 11.70 -11.04 4.03
CA PHE A 122 12.90 -10.33 3.61
C PHE A 122 12.57 -8.88 3.24
N LYS A 123 13.53 -7.99 3.48
CA LYS A 123 13.54 -6.59 3.06
C LYS A 123 14.83 -6.30 2.31
N ASP A 124 14.74 -5.85 1.06
CA ASP A 124 15.90 -5.55 0.20
C ASP A 124 16.91 -6.71 0.16
N GLU A 125 16.40 -7.93 0.02
CA GLU A 125 17.17 -9.19 0.07
C GLU A 125 17.79 -9.54 1.44
N VAL A 126 17.55 -8.73 2.48
CA VAL A 126 18.01 -8.98 3.85
C VAL A 126 16.93 -9.71 4.66
N LEU A 127 17.35 -10.75 5.37
CA LEU A 127 16.50 -11.54 6.25
C LEU A 127 15.90 -10.69 7.39
N LEU A 128 14.58 -10.78 7.59
CA LEU A 128 13.92 -10.25 8.78
C LEU A 128 13.83 -11.36 9.84
N GLU A 129 14.74 -11.36 10.81
CA GLU A 129 14.80 -12.39 11.84
C GLU A 129 13.52 -12.43 12.70
N GLY A 130 12.96 -13.63 12.88
CA GLY A 130 11.78 -13.86 13.71
C GLY A 130 10.44 -13.67 13.00
N GLU A 131 10.44 -13.12 11.78
CA GLU A 131 9.23 -12.93 10.98
C GLU A 131 8.85 -14.22 10.23
N ALA A 132 8.21 -15.14 10.95
CA ALA A 132 7.89 -16.50 10.50
C ALA A 132 6.38 -16.76 10.28
N GLU A 133 5.55 -15.73 10.39
CA GLU A 133 4.10 -15.82 10.18
C GLU A 133 3.69 -15.43 8.74
N GLY A 134 2.50 -15.86 8.32
CA GLY A 134 1.93 -15.49 7.02
C GLY A 134 1.58 -14.01 6.90
N SER A 135 1.66 -13.25 7.98
CA SER A 135 1.51 -11.80 7.99
C SER A 135 2.73 -11.13 8.61
N LEU A 136 3.25 -10.10 7.95
CA LEU A 136 4.26 -9.20 8.50
C LEU A 136 3.59 -7.87 8.87
N ARG A 137 3.57 -7.53 10.16
CA ARG A 137 3.00 -6.29 10.66
C ARG A 137 4.09 -5.26 10.94
N LEU A 138 4.16 -4.23 10.12
CA LEU A 138 5.03 -3.08 10.32
C LEU A 138 4.29 -2.04 11.18
N ALA A 139 4.75 -1.85 12.41
CA ALA A 139 4.18 -0.87 13.34
C ALA A 139 4.90 0.46 13.23
N GLY A 140 4.16 1.57 13.24
CA GLY A 140 4.73 2.90 13.35
C GLY A 140 5.62 3.25 12.16
N ILE A 141 5.07 3.21 10.95
CA ILE A 141 5.83 3.36 9.70
C ILE A 141 6.72 4.61 9.71
N ASP A 142 8.02 4.42 9.41
CA ASP A 142 9.01 5.49 9.19
C ASP A 142 9.83 5.26 7.90
N LEU A 143 10.56 6.28 7.45
CA LEU A 143 11.35 6.23 6.20
C LEU A 143 12.41 5.12 6.18
N ALA A 144 12.88 4.63 7.34
CA ALA A 144 13.84 3.53 7.38
C ALA A 144 13.19 2.18 7.01
N GLN A 145 11.86 2.11 6.94
CA GLN A 145 11.12 0.92 6.55
C GLN A 145 10.76 0.88 5.07
N GLU A 146 11.10 1.91 4.27
CA GLU A 146 11.01 1.85 2.80
C GLU A 146 11.89 0.72 2.24
N GLY A 147 11.42 0.07 1.18
CA GLY A 147 12.18 -1.00 0.50
C GLY A 147 11.31 -2.04 -0.18
N ALA A 148 11.97 -3.00 -0.81
CA ALA A 148 11.34 -4.13 -1.48
C ALA A 148 11.14 -5.29 -0.48
N TYR A 149 9.89 -5.68 -0.24
CA TYR A 149 9.55 -6.79 0.64
C TYR A 149 9.14 -8.02 -0.15
N HIS A 150 9.68 -9.17 0.22
CA HIS A 150 9.27 -10.46 -0.32
C HIS A 150 9.25 -11.53 0.79
N CYS A 151 8.56 -12.63 0.54
CA CYS A 151 8.42 -13.74 1.47
C CYS A 151 8.79 -15.05 0.80
N THR A 152 9.54 -15.87 1.52
CA THR A 152 9.76 -17.27 1.19
C THR A 152 8.75 -18.13 1.95
N VAL A 153 7.94 -18.89 1.23
CA VAL A 153 6.94 -19.80 1.79
C VAL A 153 7.39 -21.23 1.58
N THR A 154 7.64 -21.94 2.68
CA THR A 154 7.97 -23.37 2.64
C THR A 154 6.72 -24.19 2.95
N ALA A 155 6.26 -24.92 1.94
CA ALA A 155 5.22 -25.93 2.05
C ALA A 155 5.85 -27.33 2.06
N PRO A 156 5.11 -28.39 2.43
CA PRO A 156 5.62 -29.77 2.41
C PRO A 156 6.21 -30.22 1.06
N ARG A 157 5.85 -29.54 -0.04
CA ARG A 157 6.23 -29.89 -1.42
C ARG A 157 7.35 -29.02 -1.99
N GLY A 158 7.81 -28.01 -1.27
CA GLY A 158 8.85 -27.13 -1.79
C GLY A 158 8.85 -25.76 -1.13
N THR A 159 9.86 -25.00 -1.53
CA THR A 159 10.04 -23.62 -1.13
C THR A 159 9.70 -22.72 -2.31
N PHE A 160 8.82 -21.76 -2.07
CA PHE A 160 8.35 -20.80 -3.06
C PHE A 160 8.75 -19.40 -2.62
N VAL A 161 9.08 -18.53 -3.57
CA VAL A 161 9.45 -17.13 -3.30
C VAL A 161 8.40 -16.23 -3.93
N SER A 162 7.93 -15.24 -3.18
CA SER A 162 6.99 -14.24 -3.67
C SER A 162 7.61 -13.29 -4.69
N THR A 163 6.77 -12.62 -5.48
CA THR A 163 7.18 -11.35 -6.08
C THR A 163 7.45 -10.31 -4.99
N ALA A 164 8.32 -9.35 -5.26
CA ALA A 164 8.59 -8.26 -4.34
C ALA A 164 7.55 -7.13 -4.46
N THR A 165 7.14 -6.54 -3.32
CA THR A 165 6.36 -5.28 -3.26
C THR A 165 7.22 -4.16 -2.71
N ASN A 166 7.17 -3.00 -3.36
CA ASN A 166 7.89 -1.82 -2.93
C ASN A 166 7.03 -0.99 -1.98
N LEU A 167 7.46 -0.89 -0.73
CA LEU A 167 6.88 0.04 0.23
C LEU A 167 7.55 1.41 0.07
N THR A 168 6.77 2.41 -0.31
CA THR A 168 7.18 3.80 -0.47
C THR A 168 6.34 4.68 0.44
N ILE A 169 6.96 5.56 1.21
CA ILE A 169 6.30 6.37 2.22
C ILE A 169 6.27 7.81 1.74
N ASP A 170 5.09 8.34 1.51
CA ASP A 170 4.94 9.76 1.22
C ASP A 170 4.79 10.53 2.54
N ALA A 171 5.82 11.28 2.87
CA ALA A 171 5.86 12.05 4.11
C ALA A 171 5.10 13.38 4.02
N LEU A 172 4.49 13.75 2.88
CA LEU A 172 4.05 15.13 2.65
C LEU A 172 2.70 15.54 3.27
N GLN A 173 1.91 14.67 3.89
CA GLN A 173 0.48 14.99 4.03
C GLN A 173 -0.10 15.42 5.39
N ARG A 174 0.68 15.85 6.39
CA ARG A 174 0.11 16.57 7.57
C ARG A 174 1.03 17.65 8.15
N VAL A 175 1.07 18.80 7.50
CA VAL A 175 1.42 20.06 8.17
C VAL A 175 0.19 20.52 8.97
N SER A 176 0.25 20.49 10.30
CA SER A 176 -0.76 21.12 11.15
C SER A 176 -0.17 22.38 11.78
N LEU A 177 -0.65 23.53 11.34
CA LEU A 177 -0.38 24.81 11.99
C LEU A 177 -1.38 24.95 13.14
N THR A 178 -0.90 25.21 14.35
CA THR A 178 -1.78 25.50 15.49
C THR A 178 -1.68 26.99 15.78
N PRO A 179 -2.62 27.83 15.32
CA PRO A 179 -2.63 29.21 15.77
C PRO A 179 -2.95 29.21 17.26
N ARG A 180 -2.20 29.98 18.04
CA ARG A 180 -2.63 30.32 19.39
C ARG A 180 -3.72 31.38 19.23
N ASP A 181 -4.85 31.27 19.94
CA ASP A 181 -5.87 32.32 19.94
C ASP A 181 -5.20 33.68 20.26
N GLN A 182 -5.30 34.66 19.36
CA GLN A 182 -4.59 35.94 19.48
C GLN A 182 -5.51 37.15 19.24
N ILE A 183 -5.39 38.14 20.12
CA ILE A 183 -6.13 39.41 20.08
C ILE A 183 -5.24 40.44 19.36
N ALA A 184 -5.62 40.84 18.15
CA ALA A 184 -4.87 41.82 17.36
C ALA A 184 -5.33 43.25 17.67
N ARG A 185 -4.54 43.98 18.45
CA ARG A 185 -4.37 45.44 18.29
C ARG A 185 -2.93 45.91 18.54
N THR A 186 -2.13 45.17 19.32
CA THR A 186 -0.73 45.55 19.65
C THR A 186 0.22 44.36 19.92
N GLU A 187 -0.24 43.12 19.81
CA GLU A 187 0.54 41.91 20.15
C GLU A 187 1.05 41.21 18.87
N PRO A 188 2.24 40.57 18.91
CA PRO A 188 2.84 39.89 17.76
C PRO A 188 2.05 38.65 17.33
N LEU A 189 1.88 38.46 16.01
CA LEU A 189 1.27 37.23 15.48
C LEU A 189 2.28 36.10 15.48
N ILE A 190 1.94 34.95 16.05
CA ILE A 190 2.85 33.81 16.17
C ILE A 190 2.24 32.58 15.48
N PHE A 191 2.97 32.04 14.51
CA PHE A 191 2.67 30.76 13.88
C PHE A 191 3.67 29.72 14.36
N ASP A 192 3.15 28.64 14.94
CA ASP A 192 3.94 27.50 15.40
C ASP A 192 3.63 26.30 14.50
N LEU A 193 4.61 25.92 13.69
CA LEU A 193 4.53 24.71 12.87
C LEU A 193 4.87 23.51 13.74
N ARG A 194 3.88 22.66 13.97
CA ARG A 194 4.13 21.32 14.49
C ARG A 194 4.26 20.37 13.33
N LEU A 195 5.51 20.03 13.01
CA LEU A 195 5.78 18.86 12.20
C LEU A 195 5.35 17.63 12.99
N ALA A 196 4.59 16.74 12.36
CA ALA A 196 4.17 15.49 12.99
C ALA A 196 5.38 14.61 13.38
N PHE A 197 6.57 14.88 12.81
CA PHE A 197 7.81 14.13 13.01
C PHE A 197 9.03 15.07 12.99
N SER A 198 10.13 14.67 13.64
CA SER A 198 11.42 15.38 13.54
C SER A 198 12.21 14.90 12.33
N PHE A 199 12.34 15.74 11.32
CA PHE A 199 13.30 15.49 10.24
C PHE A 199 14.67 16.04 10.66
N GLN A 200 15.70 15.19 10.67
CA GLN A 200 17.07 15.70 10.75
C GLN A 200 17.39 16.37 9.42
N ASN A 201 17.95 17.59 9.46
CA ASN A 201 18.41 18.36 8.30
C ASN A 201 17.30 18.98 7.41
N MET A 202 16.08 19.15 7.90
CA MET A 202 15.10 19.99 7.21
C MET A 202 15.19 21.45 7.68
N ARG A 203 15.17 22.37 6.71
CA ARG A 203 15.07 23.80 6.93
C ARG A 203 13.72 24.32 6.45
N VAL A 204 13.07 25.08 7.33
CA VAL A 204 11.87 25.87 7.01
C VAL A 204 12.32 27.28 6.65
N ALA A 205 11.77 27.84 5.58
CA ALA A 205 11.92 29.24 5.21
C ALA A 205 10.54 29.88 5.08
N TRP A 206 10.41 31.14 5.50
CA TRP A 206 9.18 31.89 5.38
C TRP A 206 9.35 33.09 4.46
N THR A 207 8.40 33.27 3.56
CA THR A 207 8.31 34.43 2.68
C THR A 207 6.98 35.13 2.91
N ALA A 208 6.99 36.47 2.92
CA ALA A 208 5.78 37.26 3.09
C ALA A 208 5.59 38.20 1.90
N THR A 209 4.36 38.27 1.39
CA THR A 209 3.98 39.12 0.27
C THR A 209 2.68 39.87 0.59
N PRO A 210 2.68 41.21 0.70
CA PRO A 210 3.83 42.10 0.55
C PRO A 210 4.87 41.91 1.67
N ALA A 211 6.11 42.31 1.40
CA ALA A 211 7.21 42.10 2.32
C ALA A 211 6.94 42.77 3.68
N THR A 212 7.04 41.98 4.76
CA THR A 212 6.90 42.44 6.14
C THR A 212 8.02 41.87 7.01
N THR A 213 8.11 42.32 8.25
CA THR A 213 9.12 41.84 9.19
C THR A 213 8.72 40.47 9.71
N LEU A 214 9.54 39.46 9.42
CA LEU A 214 9.42 38.10 9.94
C LEU A 214 10.55 37.83 10.92
N ILE A 215 10.21 37.32 12.09
CA ILE A 215 11.16 36.81 13.08
C ILE A 215 11.04 35.28 13.04
N GLU A 216 12.00 34.64 12.40
CA GLU A 216 12.07 33.17 12.26
C GLU A 216 12.83 32.54 13.44
N ASP A 217 12.25 31.48 14.01
CA ASP A 217 12.84 30.63 15.05
C ASP A 217 12.55 29.16 14.73
N GLY A 218 13.28 28.62 13.74
CA GLY A 218 13.09 27.27 13.21
C GLY A 218 11.69 27.09 12.59
N PRO A 219 10.86 26.15 13.06
CA PRO A 219 9.49 25.95 12.57
C PRO A 219 8.51 27.06 13.01
N ARG A 220 8.94 27.98 13.88
CA ARG A 220 8.11 29.08 14.35
C ARG A 220 8.42 30.36 13.59
N VAL A 221 7.40 31.11 13.22
CA VAL A 221 7.54 32.47 12.67
C VAL A 221 6.66 33.45 13.42
N THR A 222 7.21 34.63 13.71
CA THR A 222 6.52 35.72 14.38
C THR A 222 6.48 36.95 13.49
N MET A 223 5.31 37.57 13.33
CA MET A 223 5.13 38.85 12.65
C MET A 223 4.98 39.94 13.72
N ASP A 224 6.04 40.72 13.91
CA ASP A 224 6.08 41.82 14.87
C ASP A 224 6.76 43.04 14.22
N PRO A 225 6.03 44.14 13.96
CA PRO A 225 4.60 44.34 14.26
C PRO A 225 3.68 43.52 13.32
N PRO A 226 2.39 43.33 13.68
CA PRO A 226 1.37 42.76 12.80
C PRO A 226 1.31 43.47 11.43
N PRO A 227 0.99 42.75 10.34
CA PRO A 227 0.93 43.35 9.01
C PRO A 227 -0.21 44.38 8.92
N THR A 228 0.08 45.51 8.28
CA THR A 228 -0.89 46.60 8.06
C THR A 228 -1.70 46.41 6.78
N GLU A 229 -1.34 45.44 5.95
CA GLU A 229 -2.01 45.06 4.71
C GLU A 229 -2.14 43.53 4.66
N THR A 230 -3.07 43.02 3.86
CA THR A 230 -3.28 41.58 3.72
C THR A 230 -2.01 40.96 3.16
N THR A 231 -1.43 40.03 3.91
CA THR A 231 -0.12 39.45 3.67
C THR A 231 -0.26 37.95 3.47
N LEU A 232 0.20 37.45 2.33
CA LEU A 232 0.40 36.03 2.08
C LEU A 232 1.73 35.61 2.72
N LEU A 233 1.67 34.69 3.66
CA LEU A 233 2.82 34.04 4.27
C LEU A 233 2.97 32.65 3.63
N GLU A 234 4.07 32.42 2.95
CA GLU A 234 4.42 31.18 2.27
C GLU A 234 5.53 30.47 3.03
N MET A 235 5.37 29.16 3.21
CA MET A 235 6.34 28.29 3.85
C MET A 235 7.00 27.39 2.80
N VAL A 236 8.33 27.40 2.76
CA VAL A 236 9.12 26.49 1.93
C VAL A 236 9.86 25.51 2.84
N LEU A 237 9.71 24.22 2.56
CA LEU A 237 10.49 23.16 3.19
C LEU A 237 11.64 22.78 2.28
N SER A 238 12.84 22.66 2.85
CA SER A 238 14.04 22.25 2.11
C SER A 238 14.85 21.25 2.91
N ASP A 239 15.53 20.34 2.21
CA ASP A 239 16.49 19.41 2.79
C ASP A 239 17.90 19.99 2.67
N ASP A 240 18.54 20.29 3.81
CA ASP A 240 19.89 20.85 3.88
C ASP A 240 20.97 19.87 3.37
N THR A 241 20.64 18.58 3.26
CA THR A 241 21.57 17.54 2.78
C THR A 241 21.65 17.53 1.26
N THR A 242 20.49 17.63 0.60
CA THR A 242 20.38 17.54 -0.87
C THR A 242 20.23 18.89 -1.54
N GLY A 243 19.83 19.93 -0.81
CA GLY A 243 19.45 21.24 -1.32
C GLY A 243 18.11 21.24 -2.05
N ASN A 244 17.39 20.11 -2.07
CA ASN A 244 16.09 20.00 -2.72
C ASN A 244 15.03 20.72 -1.89
N GLN A 245 14.13 21.42 -2.58
CA GLN A 245 12.96 22.05 -1.98
C GLN A 245 11.75 21.15 -2.22
N ALA A 246 10.85 21.10 -1.24
CA ALA A 246 9.53 20.55 -1.45
C ALA A 246 8.86 21.31 -2.59
N THR A 247 8.21 20.58 -3.49
CA THR A 247 7.42 21.16 -4.58
C THR A 247 6.06 21.66 -4.10
N ASP A 248 5.64 21.22 -2.91
CA ASP A 248 4.42 21.66 -2.23
C ASP A 248 4.73 22.74 -1.21
N PHE A 249 3.86 23.74 -1.16
CA PHE A 249 3.96 24.91 -0.29
C PHE A 249 2.75 24.95 0.65
N VAL A 250 2.93 25.59 1.81
CA VAL A 250 1.80 25.96 2.67
C VAL A 250 1.65 27.45 2.63
N TRP A 251 0.45 27.90 2.28
CA TRP A 251 0.09 29.31 2.22
C TRP A 251 -0.82 29.68 3.40
N ILE A 252 -0.52 30.80 4.03
CA ILE A 252 -1.32 31.36 5.12
C ILE A 252 -1.64 32.80 4.73
N LEU A 253 -2.93 33.09 4.58
CA LEU A 253 -3.36 34.47 4.35
C LEU A 253 -3.59 35.17 5.69
N VAL A 254 -2.84 36.25 5.92
CA VAL A 254 -2.92 37.07 7.13
C VAL A 254 -3.59 38.39 6.75
N ALA A 255 -4.85 38.59 7.16
CA ALA A 255 -5.57 39.82 6.85
C ALA A 255 -4.95 41.05 7.51
N ALA A 256 -5.00 42.19 6.81
CA ALA A 256 -4.55 43.49 7.31
C ALA A 256 -5.19 43.85 8.64
N ASN A 257 -4.44 44.47 9.56
CA ASN A 257 -4.98 45.07 10.80
C ASN A 257 -5.83 46.34 10.55
N THR A 258 -6.28 46.60 9.32
CA THR A 258 -7.08 47.76 8.94
C THR A 258 -8.53 47.36 8.70
N GLY A 259 -9.22 46.92 9.76
CA GLY A 259 -10.68 46.76 9.81
C GLY A 259 -11.29 45.93 8.69
N PHE A 260 -11.72 44.70 8.99
CA PHE A 260 -12.57 43.96 8.05
C PHE A 260 -13.80 44.80 7.69
N GLU A 261 -13.96 45.13 6.40
CA GLU A 261 -15.21 45.68 5.89
C GLU A 261 -16.28 44.59 6.00
N ASP A 262 -17.40 44.95 6.60
CA ASP A 262 -18.62 44.16 6.66
C ASP A 262 -19.16 44.01 5.23
N TYR A 263 -18.88 42.87 4.62
CA TYR A 263 -19.06 42.66 3.18
C TYR A 263 -20.49 42.26 2.83
N ASN A 264 -21.24 41.75 3.80
CA ASN A 264 -22.64 41.43 3.65
C ASN A 264 -23.57 42.53 4.24
N ASP A 265 -22.98 43.59 4.82
CA ASP A 265 -23.64 44.77 5.41
C ASP A 265 -24.57 44.37 6.58
N ASP A 266 -24.22 43.32 7.33
CA ASP A 266 -25.00 42.78 8.47
C ASP A 266 -24.74 43.50 9.81
N GLY A 267 -23.79 44.44 9.81
CA GLY A 267 -23.36 45.24 10.94
C GLY A 267 -22.31 44.57 11.84
N CYS A 268 -21.85 43.36 11.54
CA CYS A 268 -20.99 42.55 12.41
C CYS A 268 -19.88 41.84 11.62
N SER A 269 -18.61 42.26 11.76
CA SER A 269 -17.48 41.52 11.16
C SER A 269 -17.32 40.11 11.77
N ASN A 270 -17.72 39.07 11.04
CA ASN A 270 -17.79 37.70 11.53
C ASN A 270 -17.25 36.66 10.52
N THR A 271 -17.38 35.36 10.85
CA THR A 271 -16.82 34.28 10.01
C THR A 271 -17.52 34.19 8.64
N GLN A 272 -18.77 34.62 8.54
CA GLN A 272 -19.52 34.67 7.29
C GLN A 272 -18.94 35.70 6.32
N ASP A 273 -18.52 36.89 6.78
CA ASP A 273 -17.88 37.90 5.94
C ASP A 273 -16.57 37.41 5.32
N LEU A 274 -15.81 36.59 6.05
CA LEU A 274 -14.62 35.92 5.54
C LEU A 274 -14.95 34.90 4.43
N TRP A 275 -16.06 34.18 4.57
CA TRP A 275 -16.54 33.24 3.55
C TRP A 275 -17.10 33.96 2.32
N ASP A 276 -17.73 35.11 2.50
CA ASP A 276 -18.24 35.94 1.41
C ASP A 276 -17.09 36.62 0.64
N LEU A 277 -15.98 36.98 1.32
CA LEU A 277 -14.73 37.43 0.70
C LEU A 277 -14.04 36.33 -0.13
N ALA A 278 -14.01 35.09 0.38
CA ALA A 278 -13.41 33.96 -0.33
C ALA A 278 -14.10 33.66 -1.68
N GLN A 279 -15.36 34.05 -1.87
CA GLN A 279 -16.06 33.92 -3.15
C GLN A 279 -15.53 34.85 -4.24
N PHE A 280 -14.95 36.00 -3.86
CA PHE A 280 -14.28 36.92 -4.79
C PHE A 280 -12.88 36.46 -5.18
N TRP A 281 -12.25 35.57 -4.39
CA TRP A 281 -10.92 35.00 -4.66
C TRP A 281 -10.93 33.76 -5.56
N ASN A 282 -12.12 33.23 -5.84
CA ASN A 282 -12.35 32.23 -6.89
C ASN A 282 -12.27 32.83 -8.32
N GLN A 283 -11.70 34.03 -8.47
CA GLN A 283 -11.52 34.69 -9.77
C GLN A 283 -10.03 34.90 -10.03
N ASP A 284 -9.58 34.36 -11.16
CA ASP A 284 -8.22 34.38 -11.72
C ASP A 284 -7.37 35.56 -11.23
N PHE A 285 -6.41 35.28 -10.35
CA PHE A 285 -5.36 36.23 -10.00
C PHE A 285 -4.10 35.93 -10.81
N ALA A 286 -3.43 36.99 -11.29
CA ALA A 286 -2.11 36.86 -11.86
C ALA A 286 -1.12 36.47 -10.75
N GLY A 287 -0.74 35.20 -10.70
CA GLY A 287 0.10 34.63 -9.64
C GLY A 287 -0.41 33.33 -9.03
N ASP A 288 -1.51 32.77 -9.54
CA ASP A 288 -2.01 31.44 -9.17
C ASP A 288 -0.94 30.33 -9.36
N PRO A 289 -0.41 29.71 -8.28
CA PRO A 289 0.68 28.74 -8.35
C PRO A 289 0.25 27.34 -8.77
N SER A 290 -1.02 26.95 -8.56
CA SER A 290 -1.55 25.63 -8.97
C SER A 290 -1.82 25.57 -10.47
N GLY A 291 -1.97 26.73 -11.11
CA GLY A 291 -2.21 26.85 -12.56
C GLY A 291 -3.54 26.27 -13.02
N ASP A 292 -4.44 25.96 -12.08
CA ASP A 292 -5.78 25.44 -12.33
C ASP A 292 -6.85 26.55 -12.38
N GLY A 293 -6.43 27.80 -12.18
CA GLY A 293 -7.27 29.00 -12.25
C GLY A 293 -8.14 29.19 -11.01
N LYS A 294 -7.82 28.53 -9.88
CA LYS A 294 -8.65 28.54 -8.66
C LYS A 294 -7.80 28.41 -7.39
N ILE A 295 -7.94 29.39 -6.51
CA ILE A 295 -7.39 29.33 -5.16
C ILE A 295 -8.47 28.74 -4.22
N THR A 296 -8.24 27.57 -3.59
CA THR A 296 -9.28 26.87 -2.80
C THR A 296 -9.01 26.87 -1.29
N VAL A 297 -10.07 26.68 -0.51
CA VAL A 297 -10.07 26.74 0.97
C VAL A 297 -9.15 25.71 1.63
N LEU A 298 -8.90 24.57 0.98
CA LEU A 298 -8.01 23.53 1.48
C LEU A 298 -6.53 23.95 1.47
N ASP A 299 -6.20 25.03 0.76
CA ASP A 299 -4.87 25.62 0.69
C ASP A 299 -4.59 26.63 1.83
N PHE A 300 -5.56 26.85 2.73
CA PHE A 300 -5.49 27.86 3.80
C PHE A 300 -5.70 27.30 5.21
N LEU A 301 -4.99 27.90 6.17
CA LEU A 301 -5.30 27.80 7.59
C LEU A 301 -5.87 29.13 8.10
N PHE A 302 -7.12 29.12 8.59
CA PHE A 302 -7.76 30.31 9.17
C PHE A 302 -7.33 30.53 10.62
N VAL A 303 -6.84 31.74 10.93
CA VAL A 303 -6.58 32.20 12.31
C VAL A 303 -7.72 33.10 12.76
N ARG A 304 -8.44 32.69 13.82
CA ARG A 304 -9.48 33.52 14.44
C ARG A 304 -8.85 34.72 15.13
N MET A 305 -9.34 35.92 14.82
CA MET A 305 -9.19 37.10 15.68
C MET A 305 -10.52 37.32 16.39
N THR A 306 -10.57 37.11 17.71
CA THR A 306 -11.77 37.43 18.49
C THR A 306 -11.79 38.94 18.78
N ASP A 307 -12.85 39.64 18.37
CA ASP A 307 -13.17 40.98 18.91
C ASP A 307 -14.08 40.83 20.15
N PRO A 308 -13.91 41.62 21.23
CA PRO A 308 -14.70 41.50 22.44
C PRO A 308 -15.88 42.47 22.39
N THR A 309 -16.95 42.13 21.68
CA THR A 309 -18.29 42.66 22.00
C THR A 309 -19.38 41.77 21.41
N PRO A 310 -20.43 41.41 22.18
CA PRO A 310 -21.63 40.82 21.59
C PRO A 310 -22.36 41.89 20.78
N CYS A 311 -22.68 41.61 19.50
CA CYS A 311 -23.67 42.38 18.76
C CYS A 311 -25.02 42.35 19.53
N PRO A 312 -25.79 43.45 19.55
CA PRO A 312 -27.10 43.52 20.21
C PRO A 312 -28.14 42.59 19.58
#